data_AF-A0A6M3KUE0-F1
#
_entry.id   AF-A0A6M3KUE0-F1
#
_cell.length_a   1.000
_cell.length_b   1.000
_cell.length_c   1.000
_cell.angle_alpha   90.00
_cell.angle_beta   90.00
_cell.angle_gamma   90.00
#
_symmetry.space_group_name_H-M   'P 1'
#
loop_
_entity.id
_entity.type
_entity.pdbx_description
1 polymer ?
#
loop_
_entity_poly.entity_id
_entity_poly.type
_entity_poly.pdbx_seq_one_letter_code
_entity_poly.pdbx_strand_id
1 'polypeptide(L)'
;MPYIQMQKRDIIKGSLLYEMRLRCPSNVGELNFIISTIIDEYLGIKGLSYEGINTAIGVLECVKLELYRRIAAPYEDTKMQDNGEVYFCNATID
;
A
#
# COMPACT_ATOMS: atom_id res chain seq x y z
N MET A 1 -3.70 -6.31 6.73
CA MET A 1 -3.48 -7.73 6.41
C MET A 1 -4.50 -8.62 7.11
N PRO A 2 -5.06 -9.64 6.43
CA PRO A 2 -6.21 -10.42 6.90
C PRO A 2 -5.94 -11.20 8.20
N TYR A 3 -4.68 -11.54 8.47
CA TYR A 3 -4.25 -12.30 9.65
C TYR A 3 -4.06 -11.48 10.94
N ILE A 4 -4.09 -10.14 10.87
CA ILE A 4 -4.03 -9.31 12.09
C ILE A 4 -5.42 -9.32 12.74
N GLN A 5 -5.51 -9.72 14.02
CA GLN A 5 -6.76 -9.70 14.78
C GLN A 5 -7.35 -8.29 14.85
N MET A 6 -8.68 -8.14 14.78
CA MET A 6 -9.33 -6.83 14.69
C MET A 6 -8.93 -5.87 15.82
N GLN A 7 -8.94 -6.36 17.06
CA GLN A 7 -8.52 -5.60 18.24
C GLN A 7 -7.11 -5.02 18.12
N LYS A 8 -6.17 -5.80 17.56
CA LYS A 8 -4.80 -5.32 17.30
C LYS A 8 -4.77 -4.27 16.18
N ARG A 9 -5.65 -4.37 15.17
CA ARG A 9 -5.75 -3.35 14.12
C ARG A 9 -6.19 -2.02 14.69
N ASP A 10 -7.17 -2.02 15.59
CA ASP A 10 -7.72 -0.78 16.16
C ASP A 10 -6.69 -0.05 17.01
N ILE A 11 -5.90 -0.79 17.79
CA ILE A 11 -4.77 -0.25 18.56
C ILE A 11 -3.73 0.39 17.61
N ILE A 12 -3.32 -0.32 16.55
CA ILE A 12 -2.33 0.18 15.58
C ILE A 12 -2.86 1.42 14.82
N LYS A 13 -4.16 1.45 14.53
CA LYS A 13 -4.79 2.51 13.74
C LYS A 13 -4.99 3.81 14.52
N GLY A 14 -5.11 3.77 15.85
CA GLY A 14 -5.63 4.87 16.66
C GLY A 14 -5.01 6.23 16.35
N SER A 15 -3.75 6.46 16.74
CA SER A 15 -3.07 7.75 16.56
C SER A 15 -2.75 8.04 15.09
N LEU A 16 -2.34 7.03 14.33
CA LEU A 16 -1.93 7.20 12.94
C LEU A 16 -3.09 7.70 12.05
N LEU A 17 -4.29 7.15 12.20
CA LEU A 17 -5.45 7.59 11.40
C LEU A 17 -5.90 9.00 11.77
N TYR A 18 -5.78 9.39 13.04
CA TYR A 18 -6.10 10.74 13.47
C TYR A 18 -5.16 11.76 12.82
N GLU A 19 -3.86 11.52 12.89
CA GLU A 19 -2.85 12.38 12.26
C GLU A 19 -3.02 12.45 10.73
N MET A 20 -3.25 11.32 10.07
CA MET A 20 -3.49 11.31 8.61
C MET A 20 -4.73 12.09 8.18
N ARG A 21 -5.76 12.19 9.04
CA ARG A 21 -6.95 13.01 8.75
C ARG A 21 -6.69 14.50 8.94
N LEU A 22 -5.85 14.88 9.89
CA LEU A 22 -5.51 16.28 10.15
C LEU A 22 -4.41 16.80 9.21
N ARG A 23 -3.48 15.95 8.82
CA ARG A 23 -2.26 16.28 8.08
C ARG A 23 -2.06 15.31 6.91
N CYS A 24 -3.09 15.21 6.07
CA CYS A 24 -3.00 14.42 4.85
C CYS A 24 -1.92 15.03 3.93
N PRO A 25 -1.00 14.23 3.36
CA PRO A 25 -0.02 14.74 2.41
C PRO A 25 -0.71 15.35 1.19
N SER A 26 -0.25 16.52 0.75
CA SER A 26 -0.87 17.28 -0.33
C SER A 26 -0.35 16.88 -1.72
N ASN A 27 0.77 16.16 -1.78
CA ASN A 27 1.40 15.75 -3.02
C ASN A 27 2.16 14.42 -2.88
N VAL A 28 2.60 13.90 -4.02
CA VAL A 28 3.32 12.61 -4.12
C VAL A 28 4.64 12.63 -3.34
N GLY A 29 5.33 13.77 -3.29
CA GLY A 29 6.59 13.92 -2.55
C GLY A 29 6.41 13.78 -1.04
N GLU A 30 5.40 14.44 -0.47
CA GLU A 30 5.07 14.34 0.96
C GLU A 30 4.63 12.93 1.35
N LEU A 31 3.77 12.30 0.54
CA LEU A 31 3.35 10.92 0.80
C LEU A 31 4.54 9.95 0.75
N ASN A 32 5.42 10.10 -0.24
CA ASN A 32 6.62 9.30 -0.36
C ASN A 32 7.56 9.50 0.84
N PHE A 33 7.74 10.75 1.29
CA PHE A 33 8.55 11.07 2.45
C PHE A 33 8.00 10.39 3.72
N ILE A 34 6.69 10.48 3.98
CA ILE A 34 6.06 9.83 5.13
C ILE A 34 6.30 8.31 5.13
N ILE A 35 6.08 7.66 3.98
CA ILE A 35 6.33 6.20 3.86
C ILE A 35 7.80 5.90 4.10
N SER A 36 8.71 6.69 3.52
CA SER A 36 10.17 6.51 3.69
C SER A 36 10.56 6.64 5.17
N THR A 37 10.03 7.62 5.89
CA THR A 37 10.27 7.81 7.33
C THR A 37 9.76 6.63 8.17
N ILE A 38 8.58 6.07 7.85
CA ILE A 38 8.06 4.89 8.55
C ILE A 38 9.01 3.68 8.39
N ILE A 39 9.57 3.51 7.18
CA ILE A 39 10.50 2.42 6.89
C ILE A 39 11.86 2.65 7.56
N ASP A 40 12.37 3.88 7.53
CA ASP A 40 13.62 4.26 8.20
C ASP A 40 13.55 3.98 9.71
N GLU A 41 12.47 4.41 10.37
CA GLU A 41 12.23 4.14 11.79
C GLU A 41 12.13 2.63 12.07
N TYR A 42 11.44 1.87 11.21
CA TYR A 42 11.36 0.42 11.33
C TYR A 42 12.75 -0.24 11.27
N LEU A 43 13.59 0.16 10.32
CA LEU A 43 14.96 -0.35 10.18
C LEU A 43 15.85 0.09 11.36
N GLY A 44 15.69 1.31 11.86
CA GLY A 44 16.37 1.81 13.05
C GLY A 44 16.05 0.99 14.30
N ILE A 45 14.77 0.62 14.49
CA ILE A 45 14.31 -0.20 15.64
C ILE A 45 14.72 -1.67 15.50
N LYS A 46 14.62 -2.25 14.31
CA LYS A 46 14.90 -3.68 14.08
C LYS A 46 16.37 -4.01 13.81
N GLY A 47 17.18 -3.00 13.53
CA GLY A 47 18.58 -3.12 13.17
C GLY A 47 18.78 -3.16 11.67
N LEU A 48 19.77 -2.42 11.19
CA LEU A 48 20.12 -2.37 9.77
C LEU A 48 20.85 -3.66 9.37
N SER A 49 20.11 -4.55 8.72
CA SER A 49 20.63 -5.80 8.16
C SER A 49 20.02 -6.08 6.80
N TYR A 50 20.65 -6.97 6.02
CA TYR A 50 20.09 -7.43 4.75
C TYR A 50 18.69 -8.04 4.91
N GLU A 51 18.47 -8.80 5.99
CA GLU A 51 17.17 -9.37 6.34
C GLU A 51 16.13 -8.27 6.62
N GLY A 52 16.51 -7.24 7.37
CA GLY A 52 15.64 -6.09 7.66
C GLY A 52 15.24 -5.34 6.39
N ILE A 53 16.22 -5.07 5.51
CA ILE A 53 16.00 -4.41 4.21
C ILE A 53 15.06 -5.24 3.34
N ASN A 54 15.33 -6.54 3.17
CA ASN A 54 14.48 -7.42 2.38
C ASN A 54 13.07 -7.52 2.94
N THR A 55 12.93 -7.54 4.26
CA THR A 55 11.62 -7.54 4.93
C THR A 55 10.85 -6.26 4.61
N ALA A 56 11.49 -5.09 4.72
CA ALA A 56 10.86 -3.81 4.41
C ALA A 56 10.42 -3.73 2.93
N ILE A 57 11.31 -4.14 2.01
CA ILE A 57 11.00 -4.19 0.57
C ILE A 57 9.82 -5.13 0.30
N GLY A 58 9.84 -6.34 0.87
CA GLY A 58 8.77 -7.32 0.69
C GLY A 58 7.42 -6.83 1.20
N VAL A 59 7.39 -6.13 2.34
CA VAL A 59 6.17 -5.51 2.88
C VAL A 59 5.65 -4.40 1.96
N LEU A 60 6.53 -3.53 1.45
CA LEU A 60 6.14 -2.46 0.52
C LEU A 60 5.54 -3.02 -0.77
N GLU A 61 6.13 -4.07 -1.34
CA GLU A 61 5.59 -4.72 -2.54
C GLU A 61 4.21 -5.34 -2.26
N CYS A 62 4.07 -6.03 -1.12
CA CYS A 62 2.78 -6.58 -0.71
C CYS A 62 1.71 -5.48 -0.53
N VAL A 63 2.07 -4.32 0.03
CA VAL A 63 1.15 -3.18 0.19
C VAL A 63 0.74 -2.60 -1.17
N LYS A 64 1.69 -2.42 -2.09
CA LYS A 64 1.43 -1.96 -3.46
C LYS A 64 0.48 -2.90 -4.21
N LEU A 65 0.74 -4.21 -4.15
CA LEU A 65 -0.11 -5.20 -4.81
C LEU A 65 -1.53 -5.23 -4.23
N GLU A 66 -1.68 -5.14 -2.91
CA GLU A 66 -3.01 -5.09 -2.29
C GLU A 66 -3.75 -3.78 -2.59
N LEU A 67 -3.04 -2.64 -2.66
CA LEU A 67 -3.61 -1.36 -3.12
C LEU A 67 -4.15 -1.50 -4.54
N TYR A 68 -3.35 -2.05 -5.45
CA TYR A 68 -3.77 -2.24 -6.84
C TYR A 68 -4.99 -3.16 -6.92
N ARG A 69 -4.93 -4.33 -6.28
CA ARG A 69 -6.00 -5.33 -6.32
C ARG A 69 -7.31 -4.88 -5.67
N ARG A 70 -7.26 -4.12 -4.58
CA ARG A 70 -8.46 -3.74 -3.80
C ARG A 70 -9.04 -2.39 -4.21
N ILE A 71 -8.21 -1.48 -4.70
CA ILE A 71 -8.61 -0.09 -4.94
C ILE A 71 -8.48 0.27 -6.42
N ALA A 72 -7.31 0.05 -7.03
CA ALA A 72 -7.08 0.45 -8.41
C ALA A 72 -7.91 -0.37 -9.40
N ALA A 73 -7.88 -1.71 -9.30
CA ALA A 73 -8.59 -2.57 -10.24
C ALA A 73 -10.11 -2.31 -10.27
N PRO A 74 -10.84 -2.21 -9.13
CA PRO A 74 -12.26 -1.83 -9.18
C PRO A 74 -12.53 -0.43 -9.73
N TYR A 75 -11.62 0.52 -9.48
CA TYR A 75 -11.70 1.85 -10.06
C TYR A 75 -11.50 1.81 -11.59
N GLU A 76 -10.53 1.05 -12.06
CA GLU A 76 -10.24 0.84 -13.49
C GLU A 76 -11.38 0.11 -14.19
N ASP A 77 -12.00 -0.89 -13.56
CA ASP A 77 -13.21 -1.56 -14.07
C ASP A 77 -14.36 -0.56 -14.30
N THR A 78 -14.52 0.40 -13.38
CA THR A 78 -15.50 1.48 -13.54
C THR A 78 -15.12 2.40 -14.70
N LYS A 79 -13.84 2.74 -14.85
CA LYS A 79 -13.35 3.57 -15.96
C LYS A 79 -13.39 2.89 -17.31
N MET A 80 -13.33 1.57 -17.34
CA MET A 80 -13.52 0.76 -18.52
C MET A 80 -14.98 0.78 -18.98
N GLN A 81 -15.94 0.79 -18.05
CA GLN A 81 -17.36 1.00 -18.39
C GLN A 81 -17.60 2.40 -18.97
N ASP A 82 -16.92 3.42 -18.45
CA ASP A 82 -17.05 4.80 -18.90
C ASP A 82 -16.38 5.05 -20.28
N ASN A 83 -15.18 4.50 -20.50
CA ASN A 83 -14.29 4.91 -21.60
C ASN A 83 -13.93 3.78 -22.58
N GLY A 84 -14.36 2.54 -22.31
CA GLY A 84 -14.03 1.37 -23.11
C GLY A 84 -12.81 0.58 -22.60
N GLU A 85 -12.69 -0.64 -23.11
CA GLU A 85 -11.60 -1.59 -22.82
C GLU A 85 -10.29 -1.14 -23.45
N VAL A 86 -9.18 -1.39 -22.75
CA VAL A 86 -7.83 -1.04 -23.17
C VAL A 86 -7.10 -2.25 -23.75
N TYR A 87 -7.35 -3.46 -23.22
CA TYR A 87 -6.68 -4.68 -23.63
C TYR A 87 -7.65 -5.65 -24.33
N PHE A 88 -7.36 -5.96 -25.60
CA PHE A 88 -8.14 -6.90 -26.43
C PHE A 88 -7.37 -8.17 -26.79
N CYS A 89 -6.44 -8.59 -25.92
CA CYS A 89 -5.58 -9.74 -26.22
C CYS A 89 -6.40 -11.03 -26.32
N ASN A 90 -6.69 -11.46 -27.55
CA ASN A 90 -7.41 -12.69 -27.87
C ASN A 90 -6.45 -13.89 -27.90
N ALA A 91 -5.69 -14.12 -26.83
CA ALA A 91 -4.95 -15.37 -26.71
C ALA A 91 -5.96 -16.48 -26.39
N THR A 92 -6.25 -17.32 -27.38
CA THR A 92 -6.92 -18.61 -27.15
C THR A 92 -6.02 -19.45 -26.27
N ILE A 93 -6.51 -19.79 -25.08
CA ILE A 93 -5.91 -20.82 -24.25
C ILE A 93 -6.38 -22.15 -24.85
N ASP A 94 -5.48 -22.86 -25.53
CA ASP A 94 -5.70 -24.24 -25.98
C ASP A 94 -5.85 -25.20 -24.79
#